data_AF-A0A968SKE9-F1
#
_entry.id   AF-A0A968SKE9-F1
#
_cell.length_a   1.000
_cell.length_b   1.000
_cell.length_c   1.000
_cell.angle_alpha   90.00
_cell.angle_beta   90.00
_cell.angle_gamma   90.00
#
_symmetry.space_group_name_H-M   'P 1'
#
loop_
_entity.id
_entity.type
_entity.pdbx_description
1 polymer ?
#
loop_
_entity_poly.entity_id
_entity_poly.type
_entity_poly.pdbx_seq_one_letter_code
_entity_poly.pdbx_strand_id
1 'polypeptide(L)'
;MAVFKSWISSIQYLRERSFQGEGWDPYWRAGDPLVESDVVILNFVLDCIGDPEERGEALQRAWALAHDYLMVTVRRDRALVRICPYWDGWLTRWGTFQRLFTQGEFYHFLRETLPGT
;
A
#
# COMPACT_ATOMS: atom_id res chain seq x y z
N MET A 1 -0.43 0.33 -16.46
CA MET A 1 -0.68 0.80 -15.07
C MET A 1 -0.86 -0.41 -14.15
N ALA A 2 0.12 -0.71 -13.30
CA ALA A 2 -0.01 -1.75 -12.27
C ALA A 2 -0.70 -1.18 -11.04
N VAL A 3 -1.71 -1.88 -10.53
CA VAL A 3 -2.33 -1.54 -9.25
C VAL A 3 -1.87 -2.56 -8.23
N PHE A 4 -1.05 -2.11 -7.31
CA PHE A 4 -0.63 -2.90 -6.17
C PHE A 4 -1.68 -2.84 -5.07
N LYS A 5 -2.51 -3.89 -5.09
CA LYS A 5 -3.41 -4.32 -4.03
C LYS A 5 -4.39 -3.26 -3.52
N SER A 6 -5.60 -3.28 -4.08
CA SER A 6 -6.80 -2.89 -3.34
C SER A 6 -8.00 -3.41 -4.10
N TRP A 7 -8.54 -4.53 -3.64
CA TRP A 7 -9.82 -5.09 -4.03
C TRP A 7 -9.99 -5.33 -5.53
N ILE A 8 -10.47 -6.51 -5.88
CA ILE A 8 -10.75 -6.95 -7.27
C ILE A 8 -11.54 -5.88 -8.07
N SER A 9 -12.27 -4.99 -7.38
CA SER A 9 -12.99 -3.83 -7.92
C SER A 9 -12.14 -2.77 -8.64
N SER A 10 -10.93 -2.43 -8.17
CA SER A 10 -10.18 -1.30 -8.77
C SER A 10 -9.60 -1.65 -10.13
N ILE A 11 -9.16 -2.89 -10.31
CA ILE A 11 -8.65 -3.37 -11.60
C ILE A 11 -9.80 -3.61 -12.58
N GLN A 12 -10.93 -4.14 -12.10
CA GLN A 12 -12.15 -4.25 -12.91
C GLN A 12 -12.58 -2.88 -13.44
N TYR A 13 -12.64 -1.87 -12.58
CA TYR A 13 -12.99 -0.50 -12.96
C TYR A 13 -12.09 0.09 -14.07
N LEU A 14 -10.80 -0.21 -14.03
CA LEU A 14 -9.83 0.22 -15.04
C LEU A 14 -9.99 -0.54 -16.35
N ARG A 15 -10.13 -1.86 -16.28
CA ARG A 15 -10.33 -2.72 -17.45
C ARG A 15 -11.63 -2.39 -18.19
N GLU A 16 -12.70 -2.05 -17.45
CA GLU A 16 -13.97 -1.55 -18.01
C GLU A 16 -13.81 -0.25 -18.82
N ARG A 17 -12.74 0.51 -18.59
CA ARG A 17 -12.41 1.77 -19.28
C ARG A 17 -11.27 1.60 -20.28
N SER A 18 -10.99 0.36 -20.69
CA SER A 18 -9.95 0.02 -21.65
C SER A 18 -8.52 0.33 -21.18
N PHE A 19 -8.30 0.47 -19.87
CA PHE A 19 -6.94 0.55 -19.32
C PHE A 19 -6.40 -0.86 -19.05
N GLN A 20 -5.14 -1.08 -19.44
CA GLN A 20 -4.40 -2.28 -19.04
C GLN A 20 -3.92 -2.12 -17.59
N GLY A 21 -4.36 -3.04 -16.74
CA GLY A 21 -3.89 -3.11 -15.37
C GLY A 21 -3.86 -4.51 -14.82
N GLU A 22 -2.78 -4.79 -14.10
CA GLU A 22 -2.56 -6.01 -13.35
C GLU A 22 -2.67 -5.75 -11.86
N GLY A 23 -3.07 -6.80 -11.14
CA GLY A 23 -3.29 -6.76 -9.70
C GLY A 23 -2.46 -7.78 -8.99
N TRP A 24 -1.62 -7.32 -8.08
CA TRP A 24 -0.86 -8.20 -7.22
C TRP A 24 -1.36 -8.12 -5.78
N ASP A 25 -1.56 -9.28 -5.15
CA ASP A 25 -2.01 -9.42 -3.78
C ASP A 25 -1.27 -10.60 -3.14
N PRO A 26 -0.44 -10.41 -2.10
CA PRO A 26 0.35 -11.50 -1.51
C PRO A 26 -0.51 -12.61 -0.88
N TYR A 27 -1.78 -12.34 -0.55
CA TYR A 27 -2.67 -13.33 0.06
C TYR A 27 -3.59 -13.98 -0.98
N TRP A 28 -4.10 -13.21 -1.93
CA TRP A 28 -5.11 -13.68 -2.90
C TRP A 28 -4.54 -13.98 -4.29
N ARG A 29 -3.37 -13.43 -4.64
CA ARG A 29 -2.72 -13.52 -5.97
C ARG A 29 -1.18 -13.48 -5.87
N ALA A 30 -0.62 -14.35 -5.04
CA ALA A 30 0.84 -14.44 -4.86
C ALA A 30 1.59 -14.99 -6.09
N GLY A 31 0.89 -15.71 -6.98
CA GLY A 31 1.48 -16.39 -8.13
C GLY A 31 1.65 -15.54 -9.39
N ASP A 32 1.05 -14.34 -9.42
CA ASP A 32 1.17 -13.45 -10.57
C ASP A 32 2.54 -12.73 -10.54
N PRO A 33 3.25 -12.64 -11.66
CA PRO A 33 4.54 -11.96 -11.70
C PRO A 33 4.37 -10.47 -11.38
N LEU A 34 5.34 -9.94 -10.64
CA LEU A 34 5.48 -8.51 -10.42
C LEU A 34 6.09 -7.92 -11.70
N VAL A 35 5.32 -7.09 -12.42
CA VAL A 35 5.74 -6.49 -13.68
C VAL A 35 5.91 -4.98 -13.49
N GLU A 36 6.95 -4.42 -14.11
CA GLU A 36 7.13 -2.97 -14.20
C GLU A 36 5.93 -2.31 -14.91
N SER A 37 5.64 -1.06 -14.55
CA SER A 37 4.50 -0.33 -15.09
C SER A 37 4.67 1.18 -14.98
N ASP A 38 4.11 1.90 -15.96
CA ASP A 38 4.07 3.37 -16.00
C ASP A 38 3.59 3.97 -14.68
N VAL A 39 2.52 3.40 -14.12
CA VAL A 39 1.94 3.82 -12.84
C VAL A 39 1.81 2.62 -11.94
N VAL A 40 2.33 2.73 -10.71
CA VAL A 40 2.14 1.79 -9.61
C VAL A 40 1.30 2.45 -8.53
N ILE A 41 0.28 1.77 -8.03
CA ILE A 41 -0.59 2.29 -6.97
C ILE A 41 -0.56 1.36 -5.76
N LEU A 42 -0.08 1.82 -4.60
CA LEU A 42 -0.24 1.15 -3.31
C LEU A 42 -1.44 1.73 -2.57
N ASN A 43 -2.60 1.07 -2.67
CA ASN A 43 -3.83 1.61 -2.10
C ASN A 43 -4.21 0.93 -0.77
N PHE A 44 -3.97 1.59 0.37
CA PHE A 44 -4.18 1.03 1.72
C PHE A 44 -3.44 -0.30 1.94
N VAL A 45 -2.21 -0.38 1.42
CA VAL A 45 -1.33 -1.53 1.60
C VAL A 45 -0.44 -1.32 2.81
N LEU A 46 0.26 -0.18 2.84
CA LEU A 46 1.28 0.10 3.86
C LEU A 46 0.69 0.23 5.27
N ASP A 47 -0.54 0.73 5.38
CA ASP A 47 -1.23 0.82 6.66
C ASP A 47 -1.61 -0.55 7.25
N CYS A 48 -1.53 -1.63 6.47
CA CYS A 48 -1.83 -2.99 6.93
C CYS A 48 -0.58 -3.82 7.27
N ILE A 49 0.63 -3.29 7.04
CA ILE A 49 1.89 -3.99 7.30
C ILE A 49 2.41 -3.59 8.69
N GLY A 50 2.43 -4.58 9.59
CA GLY A 50 2.79 -4.41 11.00
C GLY A 50 4.27 -4.25 11.27
N ASP A 51 5.10 -4.86 10.44
CA ASP A 51 6.56 -4.76 10.53
C ASP A 51 7.05 -3.51 9.77
N PRO A 52 7.73 -2.55 10.43
CA PRO A 52 8.23 -1.36 9.76
C PRO A 52 9.27 -1.63 8.65
N GLU A 53 10.08 -2.68 8.79
CA GLU A 53 11.09 -3.06 7.80
C GLU A 53 10.40 -3.65 6.56
N GLU A 54 9.48 -4.60 6.73
CA GLU A 54 8.66 -5.16 5.64
C GLU A 54 7.87 -4.05 4.92
N ARG A 55 7.36 -3.07 5.67
CA ARG A 55 6.62 -1.93 5.12
C ARG A 55 7.51 -1.03 4.27
N GLY A 56 8.76 -0.82 4.68
CA GLY A 56 9.77 -0.11 3.91
C GLY A 56 10.11 -0.86 2.62
N GLU A 57 10.38 -2.15 2.71
CA GLU A 57 10.66 -3.02 1.55
C GLU A 57 9.51 -3.03 0.55
N ALA A 58 8.26 -3.11 1.03
CA ALA A 58 7.08 -3.07 0.17
C ALA A 58 6.98 -1.75 -0.61
N LEU A 59 7.29 -0.62 0.04
CA LEU A 59 7.33 0.68 -0.60
C LEU A 59 8.47 0.79 -1.63
N GLN A 60 9.68 0.34 -1.28
CA GLN A 60 10.84 0.34 -2.20
C GLN A 60 10.59 -0.56 -3.42
N ARG A 61 9.99 -1.72 -3.21
CA ARG A 61 9.64 -2.65 -4.30
C ARG A 61 8.60 -2.04 -5.24
N ALA A 62 7.57 -1.40 -4.69
CA ALA A 62 6.58 -0.70 -5.50
C ALA A 62 7.20 0.46 -6.29
N TRP A 63 8.14 1.20 -5.68
CA TRP A 63 8.91 2.24 -6.36
C TRP A 63 9.76 1.71 -7.50
N ALA A 64 10.47 0.59 -7.30
CA ALA A 64 11.29 -0.03 -8.34
C ALA A 64 10.48 -0.53 -9.53
N LEU A 65 9.20 -0.86 -9.33
CA LEU A 65 8.28 -1.29 -10.39
C LEU A 65 7.60 -0.11 -11.11
N ALA A 66 7.70 1.11 -10.57
CA ALA A 66 7.08 2.31 -11.13
C ALA A 66 8.02 2.97 -12.13
N HIS A 67 7.60 3.07 -13.39
CA HIS A 67 8.37 3.78 -14.42
C HIS A 67 8.16 5.29 -14.37
N ASP A 68 6.90 5.76 -14.28
CA ASP A 68 6.58 7.20 -14.27
C ASP A 68 6.09 7.69 -12.89
N TYR A 69 5.11 6.99 -12.29
CA TYR A 69 4.46 7.44 -11.07
C TYR A 69 4.22 6.32 -10.06
N LEU A 70 4.57 6.58 -8.80
CA LEU A 70 4.09 5.82 -7.65
C LEU A 70 3.01 6.63 -6.91
N MET A 71 1.80 6.08 -6.82
CA MET A 71 0.73 6.62 -5.99
C MET A 71 0.58 5.78 -4.73
N VAL A 72 0.57 6.40 -3.56
CA VAL A 72 0.39 5.71 -2.28
C VAL A 72 -0.73 6.33 -1.49
N THR A 73 -1.64 5.51 -0.98
CA THR A 73 -2.70 5.94 -0.07
C THR A 73 -2.61 5.19 1.25
N VAL A 74 -2.83 5.90 2.35
CA VAL A 74 -2.82 5.36 3.71
C VAL A 74 -3.98 5.96 4.51
N ARG A 75 -4.41 5.26 5.56
CA ARG A 75 -5.39 5.82 6.50
C ARG A 75 -4.74 6.88 7.37
N ARG A 76 -5.32 8.09 7.31
CA ARG A 76 -4.86 9.25 8.10
C ARG A 76 -5.44 9.28 9.51
N ASP A 77 -6.70 8.85 9.66
CA ASP A 77 -7.40 8.94 10.93
C ASP A 77 -8.64 8.04 10.92
N ARG A 78 -8.94 7.43 12.05
CA ARG A 78 -10.30 7.02 12.41
C ARG A 78 -10.42 7.18 13.91
N ALA A 79 -11.60 7.64 14.34
CA ALA A 79 -12.15 7.29 15.64
C ALA A 79 -12.33 5.76 15.69
N LEU A 80 -11.24 5.03 15.85
CA LEU A 80 -11.24 3.58 16.00
C LEU A 80 -11.73 3.31 17.42
N VAL A 81 -13.00 2.90 17.52
CA VAL A 81 -13.57 2.46 18.80
C VAL A 81 -12.99 1.08 19.12
N ARG A 82 -12.33 0.94 20.28
CA ARG A 82 -11.71 -0.31 20.79
C ARG A 82 -10.54 -0.83 19.95
N ILE A 83 -9.45 -0.06 19.94
CA ILE A 83 -8.14 -0.45 19.41
C ILE A 83 -7.17 -0.74 20.56
N CYS A 84 -6.33 -1.75 20.38
CA CYS A 84 -5.21 -2.04 21.26
C CYS A 84 -3.91 -1.54 20.59
N PRO A 85 -3.08 -0.73 21.27
CA PRO A 85 -1.76 -0.38 20.77
C PRO A 85 -0.96 -1.65 20.45
N TYR A 86 -0.30 -1.67 19.30
CA TYR A 86 0.56 -2.78 18.88
C TYR A 86 1.70 -2.24 18.02
N TRP A 87 2.93 -2.37 18.53
CA TRP A 87 4.12 -1.76 17.91
C TRP A 87 3.92 -0.27 17.64
N ASP A 88 4.04 0.17 16.39
CA ASP A 88 3.84 1.56 15.97
C ASP A 88 2.41 1.82 15.43
N GLY A 89 1.50 0.85 15.57
CA GLY A 89 0.13 0.94 15.11
C GLY A 89 -0.87 0.34 16.09
N TRP A 90 -1.94 -0.23 15.54
CA TRP A 90 -3.12 -0.65 16.30
C TRP A 90 -3.65 -1.98 15.81
N LEU A 91 -4.07 -2.84 16.73
CA LEU A 91 -4.90 -4.00 16.39
C LEU A 91 -6.37 -3.62 16.47
N THR A 92 -7.12 -3.91 15.39
CA THR A 92 -8.57 -3.78 15.38
C THR A 92 -9.23 -4.90 16.19
N ARG A 93 -10.53 -4.75 16.47
CA ARG A 93 -11.33 -5.80 17.14
C ARG A 93 -11.30 -7.18 16.47
N TRP A 94 -10.91 -7.24 15.19
CA TRP A 94 -10.82 -8.47 14.41
C TRP A 94 -9.39 -9.03 14.35
N GLY A 95 -8.45 -8.45 15.10
CA GLY A 95 -7.06 -8.89 15.15
C GLY A 95 -6.21 -8.45 13.97
N THR A 96 -6.69 -7.50 13.15
CA THR A 96 -5.91 -6.97 12.02
C THR A 96 -5.12 -5.73 12.42
N PHE A 97 -3.87 -5.62 11.95
CA PHE A 97 -3.03 -4.45 12.16
C PHE A 97 -3.48 -3.27 11.30
N GLN A 98 -3.38 -2.07 11.86
CA GLN A 98 -3.60 -0.80 11.17
C GLN A 98 -2.61 0.27 11.68
N ARG A 99 -1.78 0.81 10.77
CA ARG A 99 -0.96 2.00 11.01
C ARG A 99 -1.72 3.24 10.53
N LEU A 100 -2.13 4.08 11.46
CA LEU A 100 -2.72 5.38 11.16
C LEU A 100 -1.60 6.41 11.09
N PHE A 101 -1.41 7.03 9.93
CA PHE A 101 -0.34 8.00 9.73
C PHE A 101 -0.85 9.43 9.87
N THR A 102 -0.14 10.27 10.59
CA THR A 102 -0.29 11.71 10.37
C THR A 102 0.32 12.11 9.02
N GLN A 103 -0.05 13.28 8.48
CA GLN A 103 0.53 13.76 7.23
C GLN A 103 2.06 13.92 7.32
N GLY A 104 2.56 14.41 8.47
CA GLY A 104 3.99 14.58 8.70
C GLY A 104 4.72 13.25 8.83
N GLU A 105 4.16 12.29 9.56
CA GLU A 105 4.73 10.94 9.70
C GLU A 105 4.81 10.22 8.36
N PHE A 106 3.74 10.28 7.56
CA PHE A 106 3.74 9.63 6.26
C PHE A 106 4.76 10.27 5.33
N TYR A 107 4.82 11.61 5.30
CA TYR A 107 5.82 12.32 4.51
C TYR A 107 7.25 11.95 4.93
N HIS A 108 7.53 11.92 6.23
CA HIS A 108 8.83 11.51 6.76
C HIS A 108 9.19 10.08 6.33
N PHE A 109 8.26 9.14 6.52
CA PHE A 109 8.41 7.75 6.13
C PHE A 109 8.75 7.60 4.63
N LEU A 110 8.07 8.35 3.75
CA LEU A 110 8.38 8.33 2.32
C LEU A 110 9.82 8.80 2.04
N ARG A 111 10.27 9.90 2.67
CA ARG A 111 11.60 10.48 2.44
C ARG A 111 12.74 9.62 2.97
N GLU A 112 12.53 8.92 4.08
CA GLU A 112 13.53 8.01 4.62
C GLU A 112 13.65 6.72 3.80
N THR A 113 12.55 6.29 3.20
CA THR A 113 12.46 4.99 2.52
C THR A 113 12.86 5.07 1.05
N LEU A 114 12.49 6.16 0.36
CA LEU A 114 12.65 6.32 -1.08
C LEU A 114 13.83 7.24 -1.41
N PRO A 115 14.64 6.89 -2.44
CA PRO A 115 15.74 7.74 -2.86
C PRO A 115 15.23 9.02 -3.53
N GLY A 116 15.81 10.17 -3.16
CA GLY A 116 15.61 11.44 -3.89
C GLY A 116 14.24 12.10 -3.70
N THR A 117 13.51 11.78 -2.64
CA THR A 117 12.19 12.38 -2.29
C THR A 117 12.25 13.27 -1.05
#